data_AF-A0A7J2HS10-F1
#
_entry.id   AF-A0A7J2HS10-F1
#
_cell.length_a   1.000
_cell.length_b   1.000
_cell.length_c   1.000
_cell.angle_alpha   90.00
_cell.angle_beta   90.00
_cell.angle_gamma   90.00
#
_symmetry.space_group_name_H-M   'P 1'
#
loop_
_entity.id
_entity.type
_entity.pdbx_description
1 polymer ?
#
loop_
_entity_poly.entity_id
_entity_poly.type
_entity_poly.pdbx_seq_one_letter_code
_entity_poly.pdbx_strand_id
1 'polypeptide(L)'
;MGSVISLRFSDLNGVLKEVLISEREFEKASSGGVWFDGSSIEGFARRFESDMMLVPDTSASYLINGVKTYFCDVYRSGKPFEGDPRTILKKIMEEVGGRSGFTLIAAGEL
;
A
#
# COMPACT_ATOMS: atom_id res chain seq x y z
N MET A 1 -22.52 5.50 -14.69
CA MET A 1 -21.90 5.78 -13.38
C MET A 1 -20.62 4.97 -13.32
N GLY A 2 -19.44 5.59 -13.18
CA GLY A 2 -18.19 4.84 -13.03
C GLY A 2 -18.18 4.11 -11.69
N SER A 3 -17.62 2.91 -11.64
CA SER A 3 -17.46 2.18 -10.38
C SER A 3 -16.40 2.86 -9.51
N VAL A 4 -16.54 2.77 -8.18
CA VAL A 4 -15.56 3.26 -7.22
C VAL A 4 -14.55 2.15 -6.96
N ILE A 5 -13.27 2.51 -6.89
CA ILE A 5 -12.17 1.63 -6.50
C ILE A 5 -11.63 2.08 -5.15
N SER A 6 -11.40 1.11 -4.26
CA SER A 6 -10.77 1.33 -2.96
C SER A 6 -9.28 0.99 -3.03
N LEU A 7 -8.44 1.91 -2.58
CA LEU A 7 -7.01 1.75 -2.40
C LEU A 7 -6.71 1.74 -0.90
N ARG A 8 -6.13 0.65 -0.38
CA ARG A 8 -5.90 0.49 1.06
C ARG A 8 -4.44 0.22 1.40
N PHE A 9 -4.01 0.73 2.54
CA PHE A 9 -2.69 0.47 3.11
C PHE A 9 -2.76 0.50 4.64
N SER A 10 -1.75 -0.04 5.32
CA SER A 10 -1.64 0.00 6.78
C SER A 10 -0.65 1.07 7.20
N ASP A 11 -0.95 1.81 8.27
CA ASP A 11 0.06 2.60 8.96
C ASP A 11 0.85 1.75 9.98
N LEU A 12 1.85 2.37 10.63
CA LEU A 12 2.73 1.72 11.62
C LEU A 12 1.99 1.22 12.86
N ASN A 13 0.82 1.78 13.17
CA ASN A 13 0.00 1.36 14.30
C ASN A 13 -0.94 0.19 13.93
N GLY A 14 -0.86 -0.30 12.69
CA GLY A 14 -1.75 -1.36 12.18
C GLY A 14 -3.12 -0.84 11.78
N VAL A 15 -3.32 0.48 11.70
CA VAL A 15 -4.60 1.06 11.29
C VAL A 15 -4.72 1.02 9.77
N LEU A 16 -5.79 0.41 9.28
CA LEU A 16 -6.11 0.37 7.86
C LEU A 16 -6.61 1.75 7.39
N LYS A 17 -5.93 2.30 6.39
CA LYS A 17 -6.29 3.55 5.71
C LYS A 17 -6.87 3.23 4.34
N GLU A 18 -7.70 4.15 3.82
CA GLU A 18 -8.40 3.99 2.55
C GLU A 18 -8.45 5.30 1.76
N VAL A 19 -8.23 5.20 0.46
CA VAL A 19 -8.47 6.24 -0.53
C VAL A 19 -9.43 5.69 -1.59
N LEU A 20 -10.53 6.39 -1.82
CA LEU A 20 -11.50 6.04 -2.85
C LEU A 20 -11.21 6.85 -4.10
N ILE A 21 -11.12 6.17 -5.24
CA ILE A 21 -10.92 6.79 -6.54
C ILE A 21 -11.94 6.26 -7.54
N SER A 22 -12.16 6.98 -8.63
CA SER A 22 -12.94 6.47 -9.75
C SER A 22 -12.17 5.41 -10.53
N GLU A 23 -12.88 4.52 -11.21
CA GLU A 23 -12.30 3.55 -12.14
C GLU A 23 -11.40 4.20 -13.21
N ARG A 24 -11.78 5.39 -13.69
CA ARG A 24 -10.98 6.18 -14.64
C ARG A 24 -9.66 6.65 -14.05
N GLU A 25 -9.64 7.03 -12.78
CA GLU A 25 -8.39 7.38 -12.07
C GLU A 25 -7.55 6.12 -11.84
N PHE A 26 -8.20 4.98 -11.60
CA PHE A 26 -7.51 3.71 -11.41
C PHE A 26 -6.75 3.26 -12.65
N GLU A 27 -7.27 3.49 -13.86
CA GLU A 27 -6.54 3.19 -15.11
C GLU A 27 -5.15 3.83 -15.12
N LYS A 28 -5.03 5.08 -14.65
CA LYS A 28 -3.74 5.78 -14.51
C LYS A 28 -2.96 5.27 -13.31
N ALA A 29 -3.63 5.10 -12.17
CA ALA A 29 -3.03 4.62 -10.92
C ALA A 29 -2.36 3.26 -11.05
N SER A 30 -2.94 2.37 -11.84
CA SER A 30 -2.47 1.00 -12.03
C SER A 30 -1.05 0.90 -12.62
N SER A 31 -0.58 1.97 -13.29
CA SER A 31 0.75 2.06 -13.88
C SER A 31 1.68 3.05 -13.17
N GLY A 32 1.12 4.11 -12.56
CA GLY A 32 1.90 5.23 -12.03
C GLY A 32 1.65 5.58 -10.56
N GLY A 33 0.72 4.91 -9.89
CA GLY A 33 0.29 5.24 -8.53
C GLY A 33 -0.62 6.47 -8.43
N VAL A 34 -1.06 6.78 -7.21
CA VAL A 34 -1.91 7.92 -6.87
C VAL A 34 -1.25 8.75 -5.79
N TRP A 35 -1.09 10.05 -6.01
CA TRP A 35 -0.62 10.97 -4.99
C TRP A 35 -1.67 11.13 -3.89
N PHE A 36 -1.23 11.16 -2.65
CA PHE A 36 -2.10 11.41 -1.51
C PHE A 36 -1.38 12.22 -0.44
N ASP A 37 -2.16 12.87 0.42
CA ASP A 37 -1.61 13.67 1.51
C ASP A 37 -1.14 12.76 2.67
N GLY A 38 0.18 12.72 2.90
CA GLY A 38 0.80 11.95 3.96
C GLY A 38 0.53 12.48 5.37
N SER A 39 0.03 13.71 5.52
CA SER A 39 -0.30 14.33 6.81
C SER A 39 -1.35 13.53 7.60
N SER A 40 -2.17 12.75 6.90
CA SER A 40 -3.23 11.92 7.46
C SER A 40 -2.74 10.58 8.04
N ILE A 41 -1.42 10.33 8.04
CA ILE A 41 -0.83 9.11 8.59
C ILE A 41 -0.07 9.40 9.89
N GLU A 42 -0.57 8.87 11.00
CA GLU A 42 0.13 8.93 12.29
C GLU A 42 1.36 8.02 12.29
N GLY A 43 2.44 8.46 12.95
CA GLY A 43 3.71 7.72 13.03
C GLY A 43 4.65 7.96 11.85
N PHE A 44 4.18 8.56 10.76
CA PHE A 44 5.01 9.05 9.66
C PHE A 44 5.46 10.45 10.10
N ALA A 45 6.74 10.67 10.39
CA ALA A 45 7.19 11.91 11.02
C ALA A 45 6.61 13.13 10.26
N ARG A 46 6.01 14.08 11.01
CA ARG A 46 5.26 15.29 10.56
C ARG A 46 5.98 16.21 9.56
N ARG A 47 7.16 15.82 9.08
CA ARG A 47 8.06 16.59 8.20
C ARG A 47 8.08 16.08 6.76
N PHE A 48 7.19 15.16 6.38
CA PHE A 48 7.26 14.38 5.15
C PHE A 48 5.98 14.40 4.30
N GLU A 49 5.25 15.51 4.35
CA GLU A 49 3.87 15.62 3.83
C GLU A 49 3.78 15.73 2.30
N SER A 50 4.85 16.13 1.58
CA SER A 50 4.68 16.66 0.22
C SER A 50 4.83 15.68 -0.95
N ASP A 51 5.34 14.45 -0.77
CA ASP A 51 5.66 13.56 -1.91
C ASP A 51 5.26 12.10 -1.67
N MET A 52 4.03 11.84 -1.24
CA MET A 52 3.56 10.47 -0.93
C MET A 52 2.65 9.91 -2.03
N MET A 53 2.87 8.65 -2.39
CA MET A 53 2.16 7.99 -3.48
C MET A 53 1.74 6.57 -3.10
N LEU A 54 0.50 6.19 -3.40
CA LEU A 54 0.02 4.83 -3.30
C LEU A 54 0.20 4.11 -4.63
N VAL A 55 0.91 2.99 -4.60
CA VAL A 55 1.08 2.12 -5.78
C VAL A 55 0.24 0.85 -5.55
N PRO A 56 -0.87 0.66 -6.28
CA PRO A 56 -1.71 -0.52 -6.11
C PRO A 56 -1.00 -1.78 -6.58
N ASP A 57 -1.07 -2.84 -5.77
CA ASP A 57 -0.65 -4.18 -6.20
C ASP A 57 -1.72 -4.78 -7.11
N THR A 58 -1.51 -4.67 -8.42
CA THR A 58 -2.46 -5.13 -9.43
C THR A 58 -2.48 -6.65 -9.62
N SER A 59 -1.57 -7.39 -8.95
CA SER A 59 -1.57 -8.86 -9.00
C SER A 59 -2.74 -9.48 -8.24
N ALA A 60 -3.32 -8.73 -7.29
CA ALA A 60 -4.45 -9.18 -6.48
C ALA A 60 -5.51 -8.08 -6.33
N SER A 61 -6.77 -8.47 -6.34
CA SER A 61 -7.88 -7.56 -6.01
C SER A 61 -8.92 -8.28 -5.17
N TYR A 62 -9.63 -7.54 -4.34
CA TYR A 62 -10.58 -8.07 -3.37
C TYR A 62 -11.91 -7.36 -3.53
N LEU A 63 -13.01 -8.06 -3.33
CA LEU A 63 -14.33 -7.44 -3.25
C LEU A 63 -14.70 -7.29 -1.77
N ILE A 64 -14.60 -6.07 -1.24
CA ILE A 64 -14.89 -5.78 0.17
C ILE A 64 -16.11 -4.87 0.22
N ASN A 65 -17.19 -5.32 0.86
CA ASN A 65 -18.46 -4.60 0.94
C ASN A 65 -19.00 -4.14 -0.43
N GLY A 66 -18.78 -4.95 -1.48
CA GLY A 66 -19.20 -4.63 -2.85
C GLY A 66 -18.29 -3.65 -3.60
N VAL A 67 -17.18 -3.22 -3.01
CA VAL A 67 -16.20 -2.31 -3.64
C VAL A 67 -14.94 -3.07 -4.00
N LYS A 68 -14.50 -2.94 -5.26
CA LYS A 68 -13.24 -3.53 -5.72
C LYS A 68 -12.09 -2.80 -5.04
N THR A 69 -11.28 -3.56 -4.32
CA THR A 69 -10.25 -3.06 -3.41
C THR A 69 -8.88 -3.61 -3.80
N TYR A 70 -7.88 -2.73 -3.79
CA TYR A 70 -6.48 -3.07 -3.98
C TYR A 70 -5.70 -2.67 -2.73
N PHE A 71 -4.79 -3.53 -2.29
CA PHE A 71 -3.79 -3.12 -1.32
C PHE A 71 -2.63 -2.43 -2.02
N CYS A 72 -2.10 -1.39 -1.39
CA CYS A 72 -1.08 -0.54 -1.96
C CYS A 72 0.22 -0.65 -1.18
N ASP A 73 1.33 -0.50 -1.89
CA ASP A 73 2.60 -0.09 -1.29
C ASP A 73 2.63 1.43 -1.21
N VAL A 74 3.29 1.97 -0.17
CA VAL A 74 3.46 3.41 -0.02
C VAL A 74 4.84 3.81 -0.54
N TYR A 75 4.87 4.83 -1.38
CA TYR A 75 6.09 5.40 -1.94
C TYR A 75 6.27 6.84 -1.46
N ARG A 76 7.53 7.24 -1.29
CA ARG A 76 7.94 8.60 -0.99
C ARG A 76 9.05 9.04 -1.93
N SER A 77 8.86 10.18 -2.59
CA SER A 77 9.85 10.75 -3.53
C SER A 77 10.37 9.70 -4.53
N GLY A 78 9.45 8.87 -5.05
CA GLY A 78 9.74 7.82 -6.04
C GLY A 78 10.37 6.52 -5.50
N LYS A 79 10.55 6.38 -4.19
CA LYS A 79 11.10 5.16 -3.57
C LYS A 79 10.11 4.52 -2.61
N PRO A 80 10.16 3.19 -2.37
CA PRO A 80 9.36 2.55 -1.33
C PRO A 80 9.57 3.25 0.01
N PHE A 81 8.48 3.59 0.70
CA PHE A 81 8.54 4.31 1.96
C PHE A 81 8.94 3.35 3.09
N GLU A 82 9.99 3.72 3.84
CA GLU A 82 10.60 2.82 4.81
C GLU A 82 9.76 2.58 6.07
N GLY A 83 8.78 3.46 6.35
CA GLY A 83 7.83 3.27 7.45
C GLY A 83 6.54 2.58 7.05
N ASP A 84 6.40 2.10 5.80
CA ASP A 84 5.27 1.26 5.41
C ASP A 84 5.50 -0.18 5.88
N PRO A 85 4.64 -0.73 6.75
CA PRO A 85 4.77 -2.11 7.23
C PRO A 85 4.88 -3.14 6.10
N ARG A 86 4.17 -2.93 4.98
CA ARG A 86 4.22 -3.84 3.83
C ARG A 86 5.58 -3.82 3.14
N THR A 87 6.15 -2.62 2.95
CA THR A 87 7.52 -2.44 2.47
C THR A 87 8.56 -3.08 3.40
N ILE A 88 8.40 -2.93 4.72
CA ILE A 88 9.28 -3.56 5.72
C ILE A 88 9.22 -5.09 5.60
N LEU A 89 8.02 -5.67 5.54
CA LEU A 89 7.84 -7.12 5.40
C LEU A 89 8.50 -7.65 4.11
N LYS A 90 8.30 -6.96 2.98
CA LYS A 90 8.92 -7.33 1.70
C LYS A 90 10.45 -7.37 1.79
N LYS A 91 11.08 -6.36 2.41
CA LYS A 91 12.53 -6.32 2.63
C LYS A 91 13.01 -7.52 3.46
N ILE A 92 12.31 -7.85 4.54
CA ILE A 92 12.66 -9.01 5.39
C ILE A 92 12.54 -10.32 4.61
N MET A 93 11.45 -10.50 3.84
CA MET A 93 11.26 -11.69 3.01
C MET A 93 12.35 -11.85 1.95
N GLU A 94 12.76 -10.76 1.30
CA GLU A 94 13.86 -10.75 0.33
C GLU A 94 15.20 -11.08 1.00
N GLU A 95 15.49 -10.50 2.17
CA GLU A 95 16.72 -10.78 2.90
C GLU A 95 16.81 -12.25 3.34
N VAL A 96 15.73 -12.82 3.87
CA VAL A 96 15.68 -14.21 4.31
C VAL A 96 15.81 -15.16 3.12
N GLY A 97 15.05 -14.90 2.05
CA GLY A 97 15.10 -15.71 0.82
C GLY A 97 16.46 -15.67 0.15
N GLY A 98 17.04 -14.48 -0.02
CA GLY A 98 18.31 -14.28 -0.71
C GLY A 98 19.53 -14.80 0.06
N ARG A 99 19.54 -14.67 1.39
CA ARG A 99 20.70 -15.11 2.20
C ARG A 99 20.64 -16.58 2.60
N SER A 100 19.44 -17.12 2.76
CA SER A 100 19.24 -18.39 3.48
C SER A 100 18.59 -19.47 2.63
N GLY A 101 18.02 -19.12 1.47
CA GLY A 101 17.23 -20.03 0.64
C GLY A 101 15.88 -20.43 1.26
N PHE A 102 15.42 -19.70 2.28
CA PHE A 102 14.17 -19.98 2.98
C PHE A 102 13.01 -19.10 2.50
N THR A 103 11.82 -19.67 2.45
CA THR A 103 10.57 -18.93 2.21
C THR A 103 9.83 -18.72 3.52
N LEU A 104 9.49 -17.47 3.85
CA LEU A 104 8.67 -17.16 5.01
C LEU A 104 7.18 -17.35 4.68
N ILE A 105 6.50 -18.16 5.49
CA ILE A 105 5.06 -18.41 5.41
C ILE A 105 4.47 -18.19 6.79
N ALA A 106 3.39 -17.43 6.88
CA ALA A 106 2.67 -17.18 8.13
C ALA A 106 1.16 -17.32 7.91
N ALA A 107 0.46 -17.81 8.93
CA ALA A 107 -0.99 -17.85 9.01
C ALA A 107 -1.40 -17.26 10.35
N GLY A 108 -2.19 -16.18 10.33
CA GLY A 108 -2.69 -15.55 11.55
C GLY A 108 -3.90 -16.31 12.09
N GLU A 109 -3.94 -16.48 13.41
CA GLU A 109 -5.14 -16.88 14.15
C GLU A 109 -5.73 -15.61 14.78
N LEU A 110 -6.93 -15.22 14.34
CA LEU A 110 -7.63 -13.99 14.73
C LEU A 110 -8.80 -14.28 15.66
#